data_AF-A0A328Y954-F1
#
_entry.id   AF-A0A328Y954-F1
#
_cell.length_a   1.000
_cell.length_b   1.000
_cell.length_c   1.000
_cell.angle_alpha   90.00
_cell.angle_beta   90.00
_cell.angle_gamma   90.00
#
_symmetry.space_group_name_H-M   'P 1'
#
loop_
_entity.id
_entity.type
_entity.pdbx_description
1 polymer ?
#
loop_
_entity_poly.entity_id
_entity_poly.type
_entity_poly.pdbx_seq_one_letter_code
_entity_poly.pdbx_strand_id
1 'polypeptide(L)' 'MERHDLIHEFPEHQEKIAQLKASDAHFNELFEEYHKVEEEVNRINTGEAVVIDEFAHTLKAKLLHLKDEIYSHLNK' A
#
# COMPACT_ATOMS: atom_id res chain seq x y z
N MET A 1 -2.54 -14.37 -4.66
CA MET A 1 -3.11 -13.15 -4.03
C MET A 1 -2.46 -13.03 -2.66
N GLU A 2 -1.18 -12.71 -2.71
CA GLU A 2 -0.26 -12.71 -1.58
C GLU A 2 -0.50 -11.43 -0.79
N ARG A 3 -1.05 -11.55 0.41
CA ARG A 3 -1.21 -10.44 1.37
C ARG A 3 0.11 -10.22 2.08
N HIS A 4 1.15 -9.77 1.40
CA HIS A 4 2.49 -9.85 1.98
C HIS A 4 3.22 -8.51 2.16
N ASP A 5 3.10 -7.48 1.34
CA ASP A 5 4.06 -6.35 1.47
C ASP A 5 3.96 -5.57 2.78
N LEU A 6 2.78 -5.10 3.19
CA LEU A 6 2.70 -4.26 4.39
C LEU A 6 2.78 -5.08 5.70
N ILE A 7 2.32 -6.33 5.68
CA ILE A 7 2.44 -7.25 6.82
C ILE A 7 3.90 -7.75 6.96
N HIS A 8 4.64 -7.90 5.85
CA HIS A 8 6.07 -8.21 5.87
C HIS A 8 6.94 -7.02 6.23
N GLU A 9 6.57 -5.79 5.81
CA GLU A 9 7.27 -4.57 6.22
C GLU A 9 7.07 -4.30 7.73
N PHE A 10 5.90 -4.63 8.27
CA PHE A 10 5.55 -4.39 9.68
C PHE A 10 5.04 -5.67 10.37
N PRO A 11 5.91 -6.68 10.57
CA PRO A 11 5.51 -7.93 11.21
C PRO A 11 5.06 -7.71 12.67
N GLU A 12 5.63 -6.70 13.34
CA GLU A 12 5.23 -6.27 14.69
C GLU A 12 3.83 -5.65 14.76
N HIS A 13 3.31 -5.14 13.64
CA HIS A 13 1.97 -4.56 13.56
C HIS A 13 0.98 -5.49 12.84
N GLN A 14 1.37 -6.69 12.43
CA GLN A 14 0.51 -7.63 11.72
C GLN A 14 -0.83 -7.86 12.41
N GLU A 15 -0.83 -8.04 13.73
CA GLU A 15 -2.05 -8.28 14.51
C GLU A 15 -2.96 -7.03 14.53
N LYS A 16 -2.36 -5.84 14.66
CA LYS A 16 -3.06 -4.55 14.64
C LYS A 16 -3.61 -4.24 13.26
N ILE A 17 -2.85 -4.51 12.20
CA ILE A 17 -3.27 -4.41 10.79
C ILE A 17 -4.45 -5.35 10.54
N ALA A 18 -4.39 -6.60 10.99
CA ALA A 18 -5.48 -7.56 10.82
C ALA A 18 -6.76 -7.13 11.56
N GLN A 19 -6.64 -6.61 12.78
CA GLN A 19 -7.76 -6.05 13.53
C GLN A 19 -8.35 -4.80 12.85
N LEU A 20 -7.50 -3.85 12.44
CA LEU A 20 -7.92 -2.64 11.75
C LEU A 20 -8.58 -2.98 10.42
N LYS A 21 -8.02 -3.92 9.65
CA LYS A 21 -8.62 -4.38 8.40
C LYS A 21 -10.01 -5.00 8.59
N ALA A 22 -10.25 -5.67 9.71
CA ALA A 22 -11.55 -6.28 10.02
C ALA A 22 -12.55 -5.28 10.66
N SER A 23 -12.05 -4.31 11.42
CA SER A 23 -12.88 -3.40 12.22
C SER A 23 -13.06 -2.03 11.57
N ASP A 24 -12.17 -1.65 10.66
CA ASP A 24 -12.07 -0.34 10.03
C ASP A 24 -12.07 -0.52 8.50
N ALA A 25 -13.21 -0.22 7.89
CA ALA A 25 -13.40 -0.33 6.44
C ALA A 25 -12.49 0.65 5.68
N HIS A 26 -12.18 1.81 6.28
CA HIS A 26 -11.31 2.82 5.68
C HIS A 26 -9.88 2.31 5.57
N PHE A 27 -9.38 1.66 6.63
CA PHE A 27 -8.10 0.98 6.61
C PHE A 27 -8.05 -0.15 5.58
N ASN A 28 -9.13 -0.92 5.42
CA ASN A 28 -9.20 -1.97 4.42
C ASN A 28 -9.09 -1.40 2.99
N GLU A 29 -9.81 -0.32 2.67
CA GLU A 29 -9.70 0.35 1.36
C GLU A 29 -8.31 0.93 1.11
N LEU A 30 -7.72 1.62 2.09
CA LEU A 30 -6.34 2.13 2.03
C LEU A 30 -5.33 1.03 1.75
N PHE A 31 -5.47 -0.11 2.42
CA PHE A 31 -4.59 -1.25 2.26
C PHE A 31 -4.69 -1.86 0.86
N GLU A 32 -5.90 -2.01 0.34
CA GLU A 32 -6.12 -2.49 -1.04
C GLU A 32 -5.58 -1.51 -2.09
N GLU A 33 -5.72 -0.20 -1.86
CA GLU A 33 -5.17 0.82 -2.75
C GLU A 33 -3.64 0.84 -2.71
N TYR A 34 -3.03 0.76 -1.53
CA TYR A 34 -1.58 0.67 -1.36
C TYR A 34 -1.02 -0.52 -2.15
N HIS A 35 -1.63 -1.69 -2.00
CA HIS A 35 -1.20 -2.90 -2.66
C HIS A 35 -1.30 -2.81 -4.18
N LYS A 36 -2.35 -2.17 -4.71
CA LYS A 36 -2.49 -1.93 -6.15
C LYS A 36 -1.43 -0.98 -6.67
N VAL A 37 -1.19 0.13 -5.97
CA VAL A 37 -0.20 1.14 -6.38
C VAL A 37 1.21 0.55 -6.34
N GLU A 38 1.54 -0.23 -5.31
CA GLU A 38 2.84 -0.87 -5.20
C GLU A 38 3.06 -1.94 -6.30
N GLU A 39 2.05 -2.78 -6.56
CA GLU A 39 2.09 -3.75 -7.66
C GLU A 39 2.24 -3.06 -9.02
N GLU A 40 1.51 -1.97 -9.27
CA GLU A 40 1.67 -1.15 -10.48
C GLU A 40 3.09 -0.59 -10.60
N VAL A 41 3.63 0.00 -9.52
CA VAL A 41 5.01 0.51 -9.49
C VAL A 41 6.01 -0.61 -9.74
N ASN A 42 5.83 -1.79 -9.15
CA ASN A 42 6.71 -2.94 -9.36
C ASN A 42 6.65 -3.43 -10.83
N ARG A 43 5.44 -3.49 -11.40
CA ARG A 43 5.21 -3.86 -12.79
C ARG A 43 5.85 -2.88 -13.78
N ILE A 44 5.78 -1.59 -13.46
CA ILE A 44 6.48 -0.52 -14.18
C ILE A 44 8.00 -0.71 -14.10
N ASN A 45 8.54 -0.92 -12.89
CA ASN A 45 9.98 -1.09 -12.68
C ASN A 45 10.53 -2.37 -13.34
N THR A 46 9.74 -3.42 -13.39
CA THR A 46 10.09 -4.69 -14.07
C THR A 46 10.06 -4.55 -15.60
N GLY A 47 9.66 -3.38 -16.12
CA GLY A 47 9.61 -3.08 -17.56
C GLY A 47 8.42 -3.72 -18.28
N GLU A 48 7.45 -4.25 -17.52
CA GLU A 48 6.25 -4.88 -18.09
C GLU A 48 5.23 -3.84 -18.56
N ALA A 49 5.30 -2.62 -18.00
CA ALA A 49 4.46 -1.49 -18.40
C ALA A 49 5.31 -0.28 -18.79
N VAL A 50 5.19 0.17 -20.04
CA VAL A 50 5.72 1.48 -20.48
C VAL A 50 4.76 2.55 -19.99
N VAL A 51 4.92 2.96 -18.73
CA VAL A 51 4.15 4.10 -18.20
C VAL A 51 4.85 5.40 -18.54
N ILE A 52 4.02 6.39 -18.81
CA ILE A 52 4.39 7.80 -18.86
C ILE A 52 4.98 8.22 -17.50
N ASP A 53 6.09 8.95 -17.54
CA ASP A 53 6.83 9.45 -16.36
C ASP A 53 5.92 10.14 -15.34
N GLU A 54 4.91 10.89 -15.82
CA GLU A 54 3.91 11.58 -14.99
C GLU A 54 3.03 10.60 -14.19
N PHE A 55 2.69 9.46 -14.77
CA PHE A 55 1.90 8.43 -14.10
C PHE A 55 2.73 7.72 -13.03
N ALA A 56 3.99 7.41 -13.32
CA ALA A 56 4.93 6.89 -12.33
C ALA A 56 5.15 7.88 -11.17
N HIS A 57 5.22 9.18 -11.47
CA HIS A 57 5.33 10.23 -10.46
C HIS A 57 4.08 10.29 -9.57
N THR A 58 2.90 10.20 -10.17
CA THR A 58 1.62 10.18 -9.45
C THR A 58 1.50 8.94 -8.56
N LEU A 59 1.90 7.76 -9.06
CA LEU A 59 1.91 6.52 -8.28
C LEU A 59 2.87 6.60 -7.09
N LYS A 60 4.08 7.14 -7.28
CA LYS A 60 5.02 7.37 -6.17
C LYS A 60 4.46 8.32 -5.12
N ALA A 61 3.81 9.41 -5.55
CA ALA A 61 3.16 10.34 -4.63
C ALA A 61 2.01 9.65 -3.86
N LYS A 62 1.15 8.89 -4.55
CA LYS A 62 0.09 8.09 -3.92
C LYS A 62 0.65 7.08 -2.92
N LEU A 63 1.71 6.36 -3.28
CA LEU A 63 2.32 5.36 -2.41
C LEU A 63 2.83 6.01 -1.11
N LEU A 64 3.42 7.21 -1.19
CA LEU A 64 3.84 7.97 -0.01
C LEU A 64 2.65 8.41 0.84
N HIS A 65 1.58 8.93 0.22
CA HIS A 65 0.35 9.33 0.91
C HIS A 65 -0.33 8.15 1.60
N LEU A 66 -0.49 7.02 0.91
CA LEU A 66 -1.08 5.81 1.45
C LEU A 66 -0.26 5.26 2.62
N LYS A 67 1.08 5.29 2.51
CA LYS A 67 1.96 4.90 3.61
C LYS A 67 1.77 5.81 4.82
N ASP A 68 1.68 7.12 4.63
CA ASP A 68 1.44 8.09 5.71
C ASP A 68 0.08 7.89 6.39
N GLU A 69 -0.99 7.68 5.61
CA GLU A 69 -2.32 7.38 6.16
C GLU A 69 -2.33 6.07 6.94
N ILE A 70 -1.78 4.99 6.38
CA ILE A 70 -1.68 3.70 7.06
C ILE A 70 -0.89 3.84 8.36
N TYR A 71 0.24 4.56 8.34
CA TYR A 71 1.04 4.80 9.55
C TYR A 71 0.29 5.64 10.59
N SER A 72 -0.48 6.64 10.15
CA SER A 72 -1.34 7.46 11.01
C SER A 72 -2.45 6.63 11.68
N HIS A 73 -3.02 5.66 10.95
CA HIS A 73 -3.98 4.69 11.50
C HIS A 73 -3.33 3.69 12.46
N LEU A 74 -2.09 3.26 12.20
CA LEU A 74 -1.35 2.34 13.08
C LEU A 74 -0.85 3.02 14.37
N ASN A 75 -0.53 4.31 14.31
CA ASN A 75 -0.06 5.10 15.44
C ASN A 75 -1.21 5.74 16.26
N LYS A 76 -2.46 5.61 15.79
CA LYS A 76 -3.66 5.84 16.60
C LYS A 76 -3.92 4.68 17.57
#